data_AF-A0A2V4GWQ9-F1
#
_entry.id   AF-A0A2V4GWQ9-F1
#
_cell.length_a   1.000
_cell.length_b   1.000
_cell.length_c   1.000
_cell.angle_alpha   90.00
_cell.angle_beta   90.00
_cell.angle_gamma   90.00
#
_symmetry.space_group_name_H-M   'P 1'
#
loop_
_entity.id
_entity.type
_entity.pdbx_description
1 polymer ?
#
loop_
_entity_poly.entity_id
_entity_poly.type
_entity_poly.pdbx_seq_one_letter_code
_entity_poly.pdbx_strand_id
1 'polypeptide(L)'
;MKYAIREYKGKNVDLEKLSKAIEDYFKEENFVTQSSQHPNGYLVQAKKGGIFRTILGMDRAFTIVISGTPSDFRVQIGLGKWLQDLGVAAIEAFFITPVLAFIEVPESLWSFELEHALWQFIETQINLGLQ
;
A
#
# COMPACT_ATOMS: atom_id res chain seq x y z
N MET A 1 3.42 -4.41 18.53
CA MET A 1 2.68 -5.39 17.68
C MET A 1 3.20 -5.24 16.26
N LYS A 2 3.75 -6.29 15.64
CA LYS A 2 4.45 -6.20 14.35
C LYS A 2 3.47 -6.39 13.19
N TYR A 3 3.00 -5.32 12.54
CA TYR A 3 2.49 -5.46 11.17
C TYR A 3 3.01 -4.32 10.29
N ALA A 4 3.79 -4.73 9.29
CA ALA A 4 4.08 -3.96 8.09
C ALA A 4 4.13 -4.91 6.87
N ILE A 5 3.72 -6.17 7.06
CA ILE A 5 3.78 -7.26 6.08
C ILE A 5 2.73 -8.32 6.48
N ARG A 6 1.93 -8.80 5.52
CA ARG A 6 1.12 -10.01 5.64
C ARG A 6 1.37 -10.92 4.44
N GLU A 7 1.44 -12.21 4.69
CA GLU A 7 1.62 -13.23 3.66
C GLU A 7 0.36 -14.06 3.51
N TYR A 8 0.00 -14.35 2.27
CA TYR A 8 -1.17 -15.10 1.89
C TYR A 8 -0.73 -16.29 1.06
N LYS A 9 -1.21 -17.48 1.42
CA LYS A 9 -0.87 -18.74 0.76
C LYS A 9 -2.13 -19.47 0.30
N GLY A 10 -2.06 -20.09 -0.87
CA GLY A 10 -3.19 -20.81 -1.48
C GLY A 10 -4.45 -19.97 -1.66
N LYS A 11 -4.32 -18.65 -1.79
CA LYS A 11 -5.42 -17.73 -2.11
C LYS A 11 -5.40 -17.52 -3.61
N ASN A 12 -6.48 -17.65 -4.36
CA ASN A 12 -6.45 -17.42 -5.81
C ASN A 12 -6.95 -16.01 -6.13
N VAL A 13 -6.11 -14.99 -5.94
CA VAL A 13 -6.49 -13.58 -6.05
C VAL A 13 -5.85 -12.94 -7.27
N ASP A 14 -6.65 -12.23 -8.07
CA ASP A 14 -6.12 -11.36 -9.11
C ASP A 14 -5.43 -10.14 -8.47
N LEU A 15 -4.08 -10.13 -8.54
CA LEU A 15 -3.26 -9.11 -7.90
C LEU A 15 -3.42 -7.72 -8.56
N GLU A 16 -3.79 -7.67 -9.82
CA GLU A 16 -4.08 -6.40 -10.51
C GLU A 16 -5.38 -5.80 -9.98
N LYS A 17 -6.43 -6.62 -9.88
CA LYS A 17 -7.70 -6.19 -9.28
C LYS A 17 -7.51 -5.78 -7.83
N LEU A 18 -6.70 -6.51 -7.06
CA LEU A 18 -6.38 -6.15 -5.67
C LEU A 18 -5.64 -4.80 -5.61
N SER A 19 -4.63 -4.60 -6.46
CA SER A 19 -3.91 -3.33 -6.55
C SER A 19 -4.85 -2.17 -6.87
N LYS A 20 -5.76 -2.36 -7.82
CA LYS A 20 -6.74 -1.36 -8.22
C LYS A 20 -7.75 -1.06 -7.11
N ALA A 21 -8.26 -2.09 -6.44
CA ALA A 21 -9.17 -1.92 -5.31
C ALA A 21 -8.54 -1.12 -4.15
N ILE A 22 -7.25 -1.37 -3.86
CA ILE A 22 -6.50 -0.59 -2.87
C ILE A 22 -6.32 0.85 -3.34
N GLU A 23 -6.01 1.07 -4.61
CA GLU A 23 -5.90 2.42 -5.15
C GLU A 23 -7.24 3.19 -5.04
N ASP A 24 -8.34 2.53 -5.39
CA ASP A 24 -9.68 3.11 -5.36
C ASP A 24 -10.15 3.40 -3.93
N TYR A 25 -9.83 2.55 -2.95
CA TYR A 25 -10.02 2.81 -1.52
C TYR A 25 -9.44 4.18 -1.10
N PHE A 26 -8.21 4.46 -1.52
CA PHE A 26 -7.56 5.74 -1.19
C PHE A 26 -8.16 6.92 -1.97
N LYS A 27 -8.55 6.73 -3.23
CA LYS A 27 -9.22 7.78 -4.02
C LYS A 27 -10.55 8.18 -3.39
N GLU A 28 -11.33 7.22 -2.90
CA GLU A 28 -12.59 7.46 -2.17
C GLU A 28 -12.36 8.30 -0.90
N GLU A 29 -11.23 8.10 -0.21
CA GLU A 29 -10.79 8.91 0.93
C GLU A 29 -10.12 10.25 0.53
N ASN A 30 -10.20 10.67 -0.73
CA ASN A 30 -9.63 11.92 -1.28
C ASN A 30 -8.09 11.99 -1.23
N PHE A 31 -7.41 10.85 -1.29
CA PHE A 31 -5.96 10.82 -1.45
C PHE A 31 -5.58 11.05 -2.91
N VAL A 32 -4.38 11.61 -3.10
CA VAL A 32 -3.68 11.56 -4.38
C VAL A 32 -2.98 10.20 -4.45
N THR A 33 -3.35 9.40 -5.44
CA THR A 33 -2.83 8.05 -5.63
C THR A 33 -1.99 7.94 -6.90
N GLN A 34 -1.12 6.93 -6.93
CA GLN A 34 -0.47 6.44 -8.13
C GLN A 34 -0.16 4.96 -7.96
N SER A 35 -0.15 4.21 -9.04
CA SER A 35 0.22 2.79 -9.04
C SER A 35 1.15 2.45 -10.17
N SER A 36 1.95 1.40 -10.01
CA SER A 36 2.81 0.88 -11.06
C SER A 36 2.90 -0.64 -10.99
N GLN A 37 3.02 -1.24 -12.17
CA GLN A 37 3.23 -2.67 -12.34
C GLN A 37 4.73 -2.97 -12.38
N HIS A 38 5.11 -4.05 -11.71
CA HIS A 38 6.45 -4.61 -11.68
C HIS A 38 6.41 -6.09 -12.08
N PRO A 39 7.47 -6.67 -12.65
CA PRO A 39 7.51 -8.12 -12.93
C PRO A 39 7.21 -9.00 -11.71
N ASN A 40 7.49 -8.50 -10.50
CA ASN A 40 7.26 -9.21 -9.24
C ASN A 40 5.96 -8.81 -8.52
N GLY A 41 5.10 -7.97 -9.13
CA GLY A 41 3.80 -7.58 -8.58
C GLY A 41 3.43 -6.11 -8.81
N TYR A 42 2.84 -5.45 -7.82
CA TYR A 42 2.28 -4.10 -7.95
C TYR A 42 2.68 -3.21 -6.79
N LEU A 43 2.84 -1.92 -7.07
CA LEU A 43 3.11 -0.88 -6.09
C LEU A 43 2.03 0.19 -6.17
N VAL A 44 1.47 0.58 -5.02
CA VAL A 44 0.52 1.70 -4.88
C VAL A 44 1.11 2.71 -3.92
N GLN A 45 1.09 4.00 -4.28
CA GLN A 45 1.35 5.09 -3.36
C GLN A 45 0.11 5.96 -3.17
N ALA A 46 -0.13 6.39 -1.94
CA ALA A 46 -1.21 7.30 -1.60
C ALA A 46 -0.71 8.38 -0.65
N LYS A 47 -0.91 9.66 -0.99
CA LYS A 47 -0.64 10.80 -0.11
C LYS A 47 -1.87 11.67 0.04
N LYS A 48 -2.06 12.27 1.22
CA LYS A 48 -3.10 13.29 1.38
C LYS A 48 -2.79 14.51 0.52
N GLY A 49 -3.74 14.90 -0.33
CA GLY A 49 -3.67 16.12 -1.13
C GLY A 49 -4.27 17.34 -0.44
N GLY A 50 -4.20 18.50 -1.10
CA GLY A 50 -4.95 19.72 -0.72
C GLY A 50 -4.52 20.37 0.60
N ILE A 51 -5.48 21.00 1.29
CA ILE A 51 -5.29 21.76 2.54
C ILE A 51 -4.75 20.92 3.72
N PHE A 52 -4.81 19.59 3.62
CA PHE A 52 -4.29 18.66 4.63
C PHE A 52 -2.78 18.40 4.51
N ARG A 53 -2.11 18.96 3.49
CA ARG A 53 -0.65 18.95 3.33
C ARG A 53 0.08 19.63 4.51
N THR A 54 -0.62 20.41 5.32
CA THR A 54 -0.05 21.12 6.49
C THR A 54 0.12 20.22 7.73
N ILE A 55 -0.57 19.07 7.81
CA ILE A 55 -0.52 18.17 8.99
C ILE A 55 0.51 17.05 8.83
N LEU A 56 0.79 16.63 7.60
CA LEU A 56 1.73 15.55 7.29
C LEU A 56 2.92 16.16 6.57
N GLY A 57 4.12 16.08 7.16
CA GLY A 57 5.36 16.57 6.55
C GLY A 57 5.36 16.31 5.04
N MET A 58 5.53 17.38 4.26
CA MET A 58 5.04 17.64 2.90
C MET A 58 5.21 16.54 1.83
N ASP A 59 5.96 15.48 2.10
CA ASP A 59 6.37 14.45 1.17
C ASP A 59 6.08 13.02 1.64
N ARG A 60 5.27 12.80 2.69
CA ARG A 60 4.93 11.44 3.14
C ARG A 60 3.82 10.81 2.31
N ALA A 61 3.98 9.53 2.00
CA ALA A 61 3.03 8.70 1.26
C ALA A 61 2.94 7.31 1.87
N PHE A 62 1.72 6.78 2.01
CA PHE A 62 1.53 5.34 2.15
C PHE A 62 2.05 4.67 0.89
N THR A 63 2.83 3.60 1.06
CA THR A 63 3.37 2.77 0.00
C THR A 63 2.98 1.34 0.29
N ILE A 64 2.24 0.75 -0.64
CA ILE A 64 1.72 -0.60 -0.57
C ILE A 64 2.40 -1.40 -1.67
N VAL A 65 3.01 -2.52 -1.30
CA VAL A 65 3.70 -3.42 -2.24
C VAL A 65 3.03 -4.77 -2.17
N ILE A 66 2.48 -5.21 -3.30
CA ILE A 66 1.91 -6.54 -3.47
C ILE A 66 2.93 -7.32 -4.29
N SER A 67 3.54 -8.35 -3.72
CA SER A 67 4.56 -9.13 -4.40
C SER A 67 4.29 -10.64 -4.36
N GLY A 68 4.59 -11.33 -5.46
CA GLY A 68 4.38 -12.77 -5.60
C GLY A 68 3.42 -13.13 -6.73
N THR A 69 2.68 -14.22 -6.54
CA THR A 69 1.78 -14.82 -7.54
C THR A 69 0.34 -14.78 -7.07
N PRO A 70 -0.65 -14.95 -7.96
CA PRO A 70 -2.06 -15.00 -7.58
C PRO A 70 -2.34 -15.95 -6.42
N SER A 71 -1.71 -17.13 -6.41
CA SER A 71 -1.82 -18.19 -5.39
C SER A 71 -1.14 -17.87 -4.05
N ASP A 72 0.05 -17.28 -4.13
CA ASP A 72 0.95 -17.06 -2.99
C ASP A 72 1.61 -15.69 -3.14
N PHE A 73 1.21 -14.75 -2.29
CA PHE A 73 1.66 -13.36 -2.35
C PHE A 73 1.81 -12.74 -0.97
N ARG A 74 2.52 -11.62 -0.95
CA ARG A 74 2.77 -10.80 0.22
C ARG A 74 2.26 -9.40 -0.04
N VAL A 75 1.60 -8.82 0.96
CA VAL A 75 1.25 -7.41 0.99
C VAL A 75 2.10 -6.73 2.06
N GLN A 76 2.77 -5.65 1.68
CA GLN A 76 3.58 -4.83 2.57
C GLN A 76 3.02 -3.41 2.55
N ILE A 77 2.99 -2.77 3.72
CA ILE A 77 2.50 -1.40 3.85
C ILE A 77 3.56 -0.63 4.62
N GLY A 78 3.84 0.61 4.21
CA GLY A 78 4.63 1.53 5.01
C GLY A 78 4.44 2.99 4.64
N LEU A 79 4.91 3.89 5.48
CA LEU A 79 4.94 5.33 5.25
C LEU A 79 6.31 5.80 4.74
N GLY A 80 6.42 6.01 3.43
CA GLY A 80 7.64 6.44 2.76
C GLY A 80 7.57 7.86 2.21
N LYS A 81 8.58 8.24 1.41
CA LYS A 81 8.51 9.43 0.58
C LYS A 81 7.62 9.18 -0.65
N TRP A 82 6.85 10.18 -1.04
CA TRP A 82 6.17 10.19 -2.34
C TRP A 82 7.20 10.20 -3.47
N LEU A 83 7.15 9.23 -4.37
CA LEU A 83 7.95 9.26 -5.59
C LEU A 83 7.27 10.15 -6.61
N GLN A 84 8.02 11.01 -7.29
CA GLN A 84 7.43 11.89 -8.32
C GLN A 84 6.88 11.07 -9.50
N ASP A 85 7.54 9.97 -9.84
CA ASP A 85 7.15 9.04 -10.89
C ASP A 85 7.47 7.59 -10.49
N LEU A 86 6.60 6.65 -10.86
CA LEU A 86 6.77 5.21 -10.60
C LEU A 86 7.33 4.45 -11.81
N GLY A 87 8.44 4.92 -12.36
CA GLY A 87 9.19 4.15 -13.36
C GLY A 87 9.72 2.83 -12.80
N VAL A 88 9.84 1.80 -13.64
CA VAL A 88 10.26 0.44 -13.22
C VAL A 88 11.55 0.46 -12.38
N ALA A 89 12.57 1.20 -12.82
CA ALA A 89 13.84 1.30 -12.08
C ALA A 89 13.69 1.98 -10.69
N ALA A 90 12.73 2.89 -10.53
CA ALA A 90 12.51 3.59 -9.27
C ALA A 90 11.81 2.72 -8.22
N ILE A 91 11.04 1.71 -8.65
CA ILE A 91 10.26 0.84 -7.76
C ILE A 91 10.95 -0.48 -7.40
N GLU A 92 12.00 -0.88 -8.11
CA GLU A 92 12.75 -2.13 -7.91
C GLU A 92 13.12 -2.38 -6.43
N ALA A 93 13.59 -1.35 -5.73
CA ALA A 93 14.03 -1.44 -4.34
C ALA A 93 12.92 -1.93 -3.39
N PHE A 94 11.65 -1.62 -3.69
CA PHE A 94 10.50 -2.00 -2.87
C PHE A 94 10.13 -3.49 -3.00
N PHE A 95 10.57 -4.14 -4.08
CA PHE A 95 10.35 -5.57 -4.31
C PHE A 95 11.50 -6.43 -3.78
N ILE A 96 12.69 -5.86 -3.61
CA ILE A 96 13.86 -6.53 -3.06
C ILE A 96 13.91 -6.43 -1.54
N THR A 97 13.57 -5.25 -1.01
CA THR A 97 13.64 -4.96 0.42
C THR A 97 12.26 -4.79 1.03
N PRO A 98 12.05 -5.25 2.27
CA PRO A 98 10.83 -4.93 2.97
C PRO A 98 10.60 -3.43 3.07
N VAL A 99 9.36 -2.97 2.90
CA VAL A 99 9.05 -1.55 3.06
C VAL A 99 9.27 -1.18 4.52
N LEU A 100 10.30 -0.37 4.77
CA LEU A 100 10.64 0.10 6.11
C LEU A 100 9.83 1.38 6.41
N ALA A 101 8.63 1.27 6.99
CA ALA A 101 8.09 2.34 7.85
C ALA A 101 6.73 2.03 8.52
N PHE A 102 6.80 1.69 9.81
CA PHE A 102 5.87 2.15 10.87
C PHE A 102 6.72 2.34 12.13
N ILE A 103 7.52 3.41 12.17
CA ILE A 103 8.20 3.85 13.40
C ILE A 103 7.11 4.42 14.31
N GLU A 104 7.21 4.25 15.64
CA GLU A 104 6.41 4.94 16.67
C GLU A 104 6.66 6.45 16.62
N VAL A 105 6.37 7.09 15.48
CA VAL A 105 6.31 8.53 15.39
C VAL A 105 5.10 8.92 16.25
N PRO A 106 5.27 9.77 17.29
CA PRO A 106 4.19 10.13 18.22
C PRO A 106 2.98 10.82 17.57
N GLU A 107 2.97 11.04 16.25
CA GLU A 107 2.20 12.10 15.62
C GLU A 107 0.79 11.75 15.12
N SER A 108 0.29 10.51 15.08
CA SER A 108 -1.18 10.36 14.90
C SER A 108 -1.77 8.97 15.19
N LEU A 109 -2.80 8.94 16.04
CA LEU A 109 -3.78 7.84 16.16
C LEU A 109 -4.39 7.49 14.79
N TRP A 110 -4.53 8.47 13.91
CA TRP A 110 -5.10 8.32 12.58
C TRP A 110 -4.29 7.39 11.65
N SER A 111 -2.95 7.36 11.71
CA SER A 111 -2.16 6.39 10.93
C SER A 111 -2.45 4.95 11.35
N PHE A 112 -2.66 4.71 12.65
CA PHE A 112 -3.03 3.40 13.16
C PHE A 112 -4.46 3.02 12.76
N GLU A 113 -5.40 3.97 12.83
CA GLU A 113 -6.79 3.76 12.39
C GLU A 113 -6.86 3.44 10.90
N LEU A 114 -6.15 4.19 10.05
CA LEU A 114 -6.08 3.93 8.62
C LEU A 114 -5.40 2.61 8.29
N GLU A 115 -4.29 2.30 8.94
CA GLU A 115 -3.61 1.02 8.70
C GLU A 115 -4.54 -0.14 9.05
N HIS A 116 -5.25 -0.04 10.18
CA HIS A 116 -6.21 -1.05 10.58
C HIS A 116 -7.36 -1.17 9.56
N ALA A 117 -7.97 -0.04 9.17
CA ALA A 117 -9.05 -0.01 8.19
C ALA A 117 -8.61 -0.58 6.82
N LEU A 118 -7.42 -0.20 6.37
CA LEU A 118 -6.82 -0.70 5.13
C LEU A 118 -6.55 -2.20 5.19
N TRP A 119 -6.02 -2.71 6.31
CA TRP A 119 -5.85 -4.16 6.47
C TRP A 119 -7.18 -4.91 6.44
N GLN A 120 -8.20 -4.40 7.14
CA GLN A 120 -9.54 -4.98 7.11
C GLN A 120 -10.12 -5.00 5.69
N PHE A 121 -9.95 -3.90 4.96
CA PHE A 121 -10.36 -3.80 3.56
C PHE A 121 -9.64 -4.83 2.68
N ILE A 122 -8.31 -4.91 2.75
CA ILE A 122 -7.50 -5.85 1.96
C ILE A 122 -7.91 -7.30 2.26
N GLU A 123 -8.06 -7.66 3.52
CA GLU A 123 -8.48 -9.01 3.91
C GLU A 123 -9.88 -9.33 3.41
N THR A 124 -10.79 -8.35 3.44
CA THR A 124 -12.13 -8.50 2.88
C THR A 124 -12.07 -8.77 1.38
N GLN A 125 -11.30 -7.99 0.62
CA GLN A 125 -11.14 -8.20 -0.83
C GLN A 125 -10.55 -9.57 -1.16
N ILE A 126 -9.53 -10.01 -0.40
CA ILE A 126 -8.90 -11.32 -0.57
C ILE A 126 -9.89 -12.46 -0.27
N ASN A 127 -10.70 -12.32 0.78
CA ASN A 127 -11.66 -13.36 1.17
C ASN A 127 -12.90 -13.41 0.28
N LEU A 128 -13.32 -12.27 -0.27
CA LEU A 128 -14.36 -12.20 -1.31
C LEU A 128 -13.88 -12.79 -2.65
N GLY A 129 -12.57 -13.03 -2.77
CA GLY A 129 -11.98 -13.79 -3.86
C GLY A 129 -12.09 -13.09 -5.20
N LEU A 130 -12.00 -11.74 -5.23
CA LEU A 130 -12.01 -10.86 -6.40
C LEU A 130 -11.95 -11.64 -7.73
N GLN A 131 -13.12 -12.07 -8.20
CA GLN A 131 -13.28 -12.91 -9.40
C GLN A 131 -13.16 -12.07 -10.66
#